data_AF-J5TTR7-F1
#
_entry.id   AF-J5TTR7-F1
#
_cell.length_a   1.000
_cell.length_b   1.000
_cell.length_c   1.000
_cell.angle_alpha   90.00
_cell.angle_beta   90.00
_cell.angle_gamma   90.00
#
_symmetry.space_group_name_H-M   'P 1'
#
loop_
_entity.id
_entity.type
_entity.pdbx_description
1 polymer ?
#
loop_
_entity_poly.entity_id
_entity_poly.type
_entity_poly.pdbx_seq_one_letter_code
_entity_poly.pdbx_strand_id
1 'polypeptide(L)'
;MLSRQFTTSARLLKRAASSTLPARLAAVSSSSPPQVFDSDEISDRKSRFVGHAAKVKTLEEVRGFVEELLADKRNKRASHPAMLAWRLEDDSGECHLQTIRPPYNVDRVE
;
A
#
# COMPACT_ATOMS: atom_id res chain seq x y z
N MET A 1 -4.73 65.99 -30.65
CA MET A 1 -5.74 65.81 -29.58
C MET A 1 -5.33 64.60 -28.75
N LEU A 2 -5.18 64.82 -27.44
CA LEU A 2 -4.76 63.84 -26.42
C LEU A 2 -5.87 62.82 -26.13
N SER A 3 -5.54 61.53 -26.05
CA SER A 3 -6.33 60.55 -25.29
C SER A 3 -5.43 59.36 -24.94
N ARG A 4 -4.77 59.42 -23.78
CA ARG A 4 -5.13 58.76 -22.51
C ARG A 4 -4.79 57.26 -22.49
N GLN A 5 -3.59 57.02 -21.96
CA GLN A 5 -3.08 55.79 -21.39
C GLN A 5 -4.09 55.20 -20.38
N PHE A 6 -4.35 53.90 -20.46
CA PHE A 6 -4.92 53.14 -19.35
C PHE A 6 -4.03 51.94 -19.06
N THR A 7 -3.17 52.11 -18.06
CA THR A 7 -2.37 51.07 -17.44
C THR A 7 -3.22 50.37 -16.39
N THR A 8 -3.61 49.11 -16.60
CA THR A 8 -4.21 48.30 -15.53
C THR A 8 -3.25 47.19 -15.16
N SER A 9 -2.50 47.46 -14.09
CA SER A 9 -1.64 46.50 -13.41
C SER A 9 -2.47 45.36 -12.82
N ALA A 10 -2.30 44.14 -13.31
CA ALA A 10 -2.78 42.94 -12.62
C ALA A 10 -1.80 42.60 -11.50
N ARG A 11 -2.08 43.12 -10.30
CA ARG A 11 -1.35 42.82 -9.07
C ARG A 11 -1.70 41.40 -8.62
N LEU A 12 -0.92 40.40 -9.05
CA LEU A 12 -1.09 39.02 -8.64
C LEU A 12 -0.60 38.85 -7.18
N LEU A 13 -1.55 38.70 -6.26
CA LEU A 13 -1.30 38.43 -4.84
C LEU A 13 -0.70 37.03 -4.67
N LYS A 14 0.55 36.96 -4.21
CA LYS A 14 1.17 35.75 -3.66
C LYS A 14 0.40 35.32 -2.40
N ARG A 15 -0.41 34.26 -2.48
CA ARG A 15 -0.85 33.52 -1.30
C ARG A 15 0.30 32.64 -0.84
N ALA A 16 1.04 33.12 0.15
CA ALA A 16 1.87 32.28 1.00
C ALA A 16 0.94 31.49 1.95
N ALA A 17 0.71 30.22 1.64
CA ALA A 17 0.17 29.29 2.63
C ALA A 17 1.36 28.59 3.28
N SER A 18 1.86 29.18 4.38
CA SER A 18 2.71 28.45 5.33
C SER A 18 1.81 27.47 6.07
N SER A 19 1.61 26.29 5.46
CA SER A 19 1.01 25.14 6.11
C SER A 19 2.05 24.51 7.02
N THR A 20 2.28 25.14 8.18
CA THR A 20 2.94 24.49 9.31
C THR A 20 1.98 23.40 9.81
N LEU A 21 2.08 22.20 9.24
CA LEU A 21 1.49 21.01 9.82
C LEU A 21 2.34 20.66 11.04
N PRO A 22 1.80 20.72 12.26
CA PRO A 22 2.55 20.30 13.43
C PRO A 22 2.77 18.79 13.32
N ALA A 23 4.03 18.40 13.18
CA ALA A 23 4.69 17.32 13.92
C ALA A 23 3.86 16.11 14.41
N ARG A 24 2.87 15.63 13.65
CA ARG A 24 2.26 14.30 13.83
C ARG A 24 3.14 13.21 13.21
N LEU A 25 4.45 13.40 13.30
CA LEU A 25 5.51 12.52 12.81
C LEU A 25 6.25 11.83 13.97
N ALA A 26 5.79 12.01 15.21
CA ALA A 26 6.48 11.53 16.39
C ALA A 26 5.55 10.69 17.28
N ALA A 27 5.10 9.54 16.77
CA ALA A 27 4.76 8.35 17.56
C ALA A 27 4.17 7.24 16.65
N VAL A 28 5.00 6.60 15.83
CA VAL A 28 4.79 5.17 15.54
C VAL A 28 6.07 4.48 16.00
N SER A 29 6.03 4.14 17.28
CA SER A 29 7.06 3.46 18.02
C SER A 29 7.33 2.11 17.36
N SER A 30 8.54 1.94 16.81
CA SER A 30 9.29 0.68 16.82
C SER A 30 8.44 -0.61 16.77
N SER A 31 7.61 -0.79 15.74
CA SER A 31 7.11 -2.13 15.44
C SER A 31 8.23 -2.84 14.72
N SER A 32 8.86 -3.81 15.39
CA SER A 32 9.64 -4.83 14.70
C SER A 32 8.81 -5.34 13.51
N PRO A 33 9.43 -5.57 12.33
CA PRO A 33 8.69 -6.13 11.19
C PRO A 33 7.91 -7.35 11.66
N PRO A 34 6.64 -7.50 11.24
CA PRO A 34 5.81 -8.57 11.73
C PRO A 34 6.48 -9.91 11.41
N GLN A 35 6.54 -10.80 12.39
CA GLN A 35 7.21 -12.09 12.19
C GLN A 35 6.50 -12.85 11.06
N VAL A 36 7.25 -13.10 9.99
CA VAL A 36 6.78 -13.84 8.83
C VAL A 36 6.97 -15.32 9.07
N PHE A 37 5.91 -16.09 8.80
CA PHE A 37 5.86 -17.53 8.82
C PHE A 37 5.62 -18.03 7.41
N ASP A 38 6.57 -18.79 6.89
CA ASP A 38 6.48 -19.39 5.57
C ASP A 38 5.93 -20.82 5.69
N SER A 39 5.05 -21.18 4.77
CA SER A 39 4.63 -22.57 4.62
C SER A 39 5.68 -23.37 3.87
N ASP A 40 5.62 -24.69 4.04
CA ASP A 40 6.26 -25.59 3.09
C ASP A 40 5.68 -25.36 1.68
N GLU A 41 6.50 -25.62 0.68
CA GLU A 41 6.09 -25.48 -0.70
C GLU A 41 5.18 -26.63 -1.12
N ILE A 42 3.98 -26.27 -1.60
CA ILE A 42 3.01 -27.23 -2.12
C ILE A 42 3.13 -27.25 -3.64
N SER A 43 3.29 -28.43 -4.22
CA SER A 43 3.31 -28.62 -5.67
C SER A 43 2.03 -29.31 -6.14
N ASP A 44 1.34 -28.74 -7.13
CA ASP A 44 0.19 -29.36 -7.79
C ASP A 44 0.25 -29.14 -9.30
N ARG A 45 0.15 -30.20 -10.10
CA ARG A 45 0.06 -30.16 -11.58
C ARG A 45 0.99 -29.12 -12.26
N LYS A 46 2.27 -29.08 -11.83
CA LYS A 46 3.35 -28.16 -12.28
C LYS A 46 3.32 -26.74 -11.68
N SER A 47 2.28 -26.39 -10.93
CA SER A 47 2.23 -25.19 -10.11
C SER A 47 2.92 -25.43 -8.77
N ARG A 48 3.55 -24.36 -8.25
CA ARG A 48 4.19 -24.34 -6.93
C ARG A 48 3.56 -23.20 -6.14
N PHE A 49 3.11 -23.50 -4.92
CA PHE A 49 2.44 -22.58 -4.03
C PHE A 49 3.24 -22.45 -2.74
N VAL A 50 3.48 -21.21 -2.32
CA VAL A 50 4.11 -20.89 -1.04
C VAL A 50 3.19 -19.91 -0.33
N GLY A 51 2.77 -20.27 0.88
CA GLY A 51 1.98 -19.40 1.75
C GLY A 51 2.91 -18.59 2.64
N HIS A 52 2.67 -17.29 2.71
CA HIS A 52 3.33 -16.40 3.65
C HIS A 52 2.29 -15.84 4.61
N ALA A 53 2.51 -15.99 5.91
CA ALA A 53 1.60 -15.51 6.94
C ALA A 53 2.36 -14.63 7.94
N ALA A 54 1.70 -13.58 8.43
CA ALA A 54 2.27 -12.71 9.44
C ALA A 54 1.17 -12.31 10.43
N LYS A 55 1.55 -12.15 11.71
CA LYS A 55 0.64 -11.57 12.70
C LYS A 55 0.70 -10.06 12.58
N VAL A 56 -0.45 -9.46 12.30
CA VAL A 56 -0.62 -8.02 12.11
C VAL A 56 -1.69 -7.49 13.06
N LYS A 57 -1.54 -6.23 13.46
CA LYS A 57 -2.47 -5.50 14.32
C LYS A 57 -3.05 -4.26 13.64
N THR A 58 -2.33 -3.69 12.68
CA THR A 58 -2.74 -2.45 12.00
C THR A 58 -2.70 -2.59 10.48
N LEU A 59 -3.38 -1.67 9.78
CA LEU A 59 -3.38 -1.62 8.32
C LEU A 59 -1.99 -1.29 7.76
N GLU A 60 -1.20 -0.50 8.47
CA GLU A 60 0.17 -0.16 8.09
C GLU A 60 1.07 -1.38 8.10
N GLU A 61 0.92 -2.28 9.09
CA GLU A 61 1.66 -3.53 9.15
C GLU A 61 1.27 -4.47 8.00
N VAL A 62 -0.02 -4.53 7.65
CA VAL A 62 -0.49 -5.27 6.47
C VAL A 62 0.18 -4.75 5.19
N ARG A 63 0.20 -3.42 5.00
CA ARG A 63 0.81 -2.80 3.81
C ARG A 63 2.30 -3.07 3.74
N GLY A 64 3.02 -2.91 4.85
CA GLY A 64 4.45 -3.21 4.93
C GLY A 64 4.77 -4.66 4.60
N PHE A 65 3.99 -5.60 5.14
CA PHE A 65 4.14 -7.03 4.85
C PHE A 65 3.93 -7.34 3.36
N VAL A 66 2.90 -6.76 2.73
CA VAL A 66 2.64 -6.95 1.30
C VAL A 66 3.76 -6.37 0.44
N GLU A 67 4.28 -5.20 0.79
CA GLU A 67 5.41 -4.58 0.09
C GLU A 67 6.68 -5.44 0.20
N GLU A 68 6.98 -6.00 1.36
CA GLU A 68 8.10 -6.91 1.59
C GLU A 68 7.97 -8.19 0.75
N LEU A 69 6.79 -8.82 0.75
CA LEU A 69 6.52 -9.99 -0.08
C LEU A 69 6.69 -9.73 -1.58
N LEU A 70 6.34 -8.52 -2.05
CA LEU A 70 6.47 -8.13 -3.45
C LEU A 70 7.88 -7.64 -3.82
N ALA A 71 8.66 -7.19 -2.84
CA ALA A 71 10.07 -6.86 -3.02
C ALA A 71 10.90 -8.12 -3.32
N ASP A 72 10.47 -9.27 -2.80
CA ASP A 72 11.20 -10.51 -2.93
C ASP A 72 11.15 -11.05 -4.38
N LYS A 73 12.33 -11.32 -4.95
CA LYS A 73 12.46 -11.63 -6.39
C LYS A 73 11.77 -12.92 -6.77
N ARG A 74 11.70 -13.88 -5.85
CA ARG A 74 11.04 -15.18 -6.05
C ARG A 74 9.53 -14.98 -6.20
N ASN A 75 8.96 -14.20 -5.30
CA ASN A 75 7.52 -13.95 -5.23
C ASN A 75 7.08 -13.08 -6.41
N LYS A 76 7.85 -12.03 -6.73
CA LYS A 76 7.58 -11.17 -7.89
C LYS A 76 7.59 -11.90 -9.24
N ARG A 77 8.28 -13.04 -9.35
CA ARG A 77 8.34 -13.87 -10.56
C ARG A 77 7.24 -14.92 -10.64
N ALA A 78 6.43 -15.10 -9.60
CA ALA A 78 5.33 -16.05 -9.61
C ALA A 78 4.24 -15.60 -10.59
N SER A 79 3.49 -16.55 -11.16
CA SER A 79 2.36 -16.26 -12.04
C SER A 79 1.26 -15.45 -11.33
N HIS A 80 1.10 -15.67 -10.02
CA HIS A 80 0.17 -14.95 -9.16
C HIS A 80 0.90 -14.48 -7.89
N PRO A 81 1.57 -13.33 -7.92
CA PRO A 81 2.42 -12.87 -6.82
C PRO A 81 1.62 -12.34 -5.63
N ALA A 82 0.35 -11.96 -5.83
CA ALA A 82 -0.46 -11.25 -4.84
C ALA A 82 -1.87 -11.83 -4.68
N MET A 83 -1.97 -13.08 -4.19
CA MET A 83 -3.24 -13.64 -3.71
C MET A 83 -3.29 -13.48 -2.18
N LEU A 84 -3.98 -12.44 -1.71
CA LEU A 84 -3.87 -11.98 -0.32
C LEU A 84 -5.24 -11.98 0.37
N ALA A 85 -5.24 -12.37 1.63
CA ALA A 85 -6.40 -12.26 2.52
C ALA A 85 -5.91 -11.91 3.92
N TRP A 86 -6.57 -10.95 4.56
CA TRP A 86 -6.26 -10.57 5.94
C TRP A 86 -7.51 -10.06 6.64
N ARG A 87 -7.51 -10.20 7.97
CA ARG A 87 -8.57 -9.73 8.86
C ARG A 87 -7.93 -8.95 9.99
N LEU A 88 -8.47 -7.76 10.26
CA LEU A 88 -8.19 -6.99 11.46
C LEU A 88 -9.46 -6.95 12.30
N GLU A 89 -9.30 -7.15 13.61
CA GLU A 89 -10.37 -7.04 14.59
C GLU A 89 -10.06 -5.83 15.46
N ASP A 90 -10.96 -4.87 15.49
CA ASP A 90 -10.87 -3.74 16.43
C ASP A 90 -11.51 -4.13 17.77
N ASP A 91 -11.10 -3.46 18.86
CA ASP A 91 -11.66 -3.69 20.20
C ASP A 91 -13.18 -3.41 20.26
N SER A 92 -13.69 -2.64 19.29
CA SER A 92 -15.10 -2.34 19.07
C SER A 92 -15.89 -3.52 18.46
N GLY A 93 -15.23 -4.62 18.10
CA GLY A 93 -15.81 -5.78 17.40
C GLY A 93 -15.98 -5.57 15.88
N GLU A 94 -15.54 -4.43 15.35
CA GLU A 94 -15.55 -4.17 13.90
C GLU A 94 -14.47 -5.02 13.24
N CYS A 95 -14.89 -5.85 12.28
CA CYS A 95 -14.02 -6.75 11.54
C CYS A 95 -13.71 -6.14 10.18
N HIS A 96 -12.48 -5.69 9.97
CA HIS A 96 -12.04 -5.24 8.67
C HIS A 96 -11.41 -6.42 7.91
N LEU A 97 -12.17 -7.00 6.98
CA LEU A 97 -11.77 -8.12 6.14
C LEU A 97 -11.55 -7.60 4.71
N GLN A 98 -10.35 -7.80 4.16
CA GLN A 98 -10.08 -7.54 2.75
C GLN A 98 -9.43 -8.74 2.10
N THR A 99 -10.03 -9.22 1.01
CA THR A 99 -9.42 -10.19 0.10
C THR A 99 -9.04 -9.46 -1.18
N ILE A 100 -7.75 -9.41 -1.48
CA ILE A 100 -7.26 -8.88 -2.75
C ILE A 100 -7.08 -10.07 -3.67
N ARG A 101 -8.02 -10.24 -4.60
CA ARG A 101 -7.82 -11.12 -5.75
C ARG A 101 -7.11 -10.29 -6.82
N PRO A 102 -5.96 -10.74 -7.33
CA PRO A 102 -5.32 -10.03 -8.41
C PRO A 102 -6.19 -10.16 -9.67
N PRO A 103 -6.26 -9.13 -10.53
CA PRO A 103 -6.93 -9.24 -11.81
C PRO A 103 -6.02 -10.06 -12.74
N TYR A 104 -6.26 -11.36 -12.89
CA TYR A 104 -5.59 -12.13 -13.94
C TYR A 104 -6.58 -12.86 -14.84
N ASN A 105 -6.41 -12.62 -16.14
CA ASN A 105 -6.95 -13.40 -17.25
C ASN A 105 -6.40 -14.83 -17.17
N VAL A 106 -7.31 -15.80 -17.23
CA VAL A 106 -7.04 -17.24 -17.26
C VAL A 106 -6.49 -17.75 -18.60
N ASP A 107 -6.26 -16.87 -19.58
CA ASP A 107 -6.01 -17.24 -20.98
C ASP A 107 -4.55 -17.27 -21.43
N ARG A 108 -3.57 -17.33 -20.52
CA ARG A 108 -2.16 -17.50 -20.91
C ARG A 108 -1.57 -18.80 -20.38
N VAL A 109 -2.07 -19.88 -20.94
CA VAL A 109 -1.39 -21.17 -21.02
C VAL A 109 -1.20 -21.46 -22.51
N GLU A 110 0.00 -21.19 -23.03
CA GLU A 110 0.48 -21.83 -24.27
C GLU A 110 1.20 -23.13 -23.91
#